data_AF-A0A4R7CWN8-F1
#
_entry.id   AF-A0A4R7CWN8-F1
#
_cell.length_a   1.000
_cell.length_b   1.000
_cell.length_c   1.000
_cell.angle_alpha   90.00
_cell.angle_beta   90.00
_cell.angle_gamma   90.00
#
_symmetry.space_group_name_H-M   'P 1'
#
loop_
_entity.id
_entity.type
_entity.pdbx_description
1 polymer ?
#
loop_
_entity_poly.entity_id
_entity_poly.type
_entity_poly.pdbx_seq_one_letter_code
_entity_poly.pdbx_strand_id
1 'polypeptide(L)'
;MKITGSEDIIAGILDSLDDSVFGAGIRTTHSITFQFNDLESVVEFKRNDEEPVRAEDAFWLGFVAKSFVGQKIRKKEAYVLQRSR
;
A
#
# COMPACT_ATOMS: atom_id res chain seq x y z
N MET A 1 10.58 -4.23 0.75
CA MET A 1 9.74 -4.77 1.85
C MET A 1 8.50 -5.40 1.23
N LYS A 2 8.10 -6.59 1.68
CA LYS A 2 6.91 -7.29 1.20
C LYS A 2 5.93 -7.49 2.37
N ILE A 3 4.67 -7.14 2.17
CA ILE A 3 3.58 -7.33 3.14
C ILE A 3 2.56 -8.26 2.50
N THR A 4 2.17 -9.30 3.23
CA THR A 4 1.10 -10.22 2.83
C THR A 4 -0.09 -10.08 3.79
N GLY A 5 -1.30 -10.28 3.29
CA GLY A 5 -2.51 -10.15 4.07
C GLY A 5 -3.75 -10.48 3.27
N SER A 6 -4.91 -10.40 3.91
CA SER A 6 -6.20 -10.48 3.23
C SER A 6 -6.41 -9.29 2.30
N GLU A 7 -7.31 -9.44 1.33
CA GLU A 7 -7.57 -8.41 0.31
C GLU A 7 -7.92 -7.04 0.93
N ASP A 8 -8.75 -7.02 1.97
CA ASP A 8 -9.18 -5.82 2.68
C ASP A 8 -8.03 -5.11 3.39
N ILE A 9 -7.09 -5.85 3.98
CA ILE A 9 -5.87 -5.28 4.59
C ILE A 9 -5.01 -4.61 3.52
N ILE A 10 -4.77 -5.30 2.40
CA ILE A 10 -3.93 -4.76 1.32
C ILE A 10 -4.61 -3.55 0.66
N ALA A 11 -5.92 -3.62 0.44
CA ALA A 11 -6.69 -2.48 -0.08
C ALA A 11 -6.66 -1.29 0.88
N GLY A 12 -6.76 -1.51 2.19
CA GLY A 12 -6.65 -0.44 3.19
C GLY A 12 -5.27 0.23 3.19
N ILE A 13 -4.20 -0.54 2.97
CA ILE A 13 -2.83 0.01 2.80
C ILE A 13 -2.74 0.85 1.52
N LEU A 14 -3.31 0.38 0.41
CA LEU A 14 -3.27 1.13 -0.86
C LEU A 14 -4.09 2.42 -0.79
N ASP A 15 -5.26 2.41 -0.14
CA ASP A 15 -6.10 3.59 0.10
C ASP A 15 -5.35 4.63 0.93
N SER A 16 -4.76 4.16 2.03
CA SER A 16 -3.91 4.92 2.93
C SER A 16 -2.77 5.64 2.19
N LEU A 17 -2.17 4.96 1.21
CA LEU A 17 -1.09 5.50 0.38
C LEU A 17 -1.58 6.58 -0.60
N ASP A 18 -2.84 6.54 -1.03
CA ASP A 18 -3.43 7.53 -1.92
C ASP A 18 -3.89 8.79 -1.16
N ASP A 19 -4.51 8.60 0.00
CA ASP A 19 -5.30 9.65 0.65
C ASP A 19 -4.54 10.45 1.72
N SER A 20 -3.32 10.02 2.09
CA SER A 20 -2.52 10.67 3.14
C SER A 20 -1.28 11.39 2.61
N VAL A 21 -0.89 12.49 3.28
CA VAL A 21 0.35 13.24 3.00
C VAL A 21 1.59 12.33 3.13
N PHE A 22 1.58 11.44 4.11
CA PHE A 22 2.64 10.44 4.30
C PHE A 22 2.66 9.40 3.18
N GLY A 23 1.48 8.99 2.70
CA GLY A 23 1.32 8.10 1.55
C GLY A 23 1.90 8.68 0.27
N ALA A 24 1.66 9.97 0.01
CA ALA A 24 2.29 10.70 -1.09
C ALA A 24 3.82 10.69 -0.98
N GLY A 25 4.36 10.94 0.22
CA GLY A 25 5.81 10.86 0.48
C GLY A 25 6.39 9.48 0.17
N ILE A 26 5.72 8.41 0.60
CA ILE A 26 6.14 7.02 0.34
C ILE A 26 6.12 6.74 -1.17
N ARG A 27 5.07 7.14 -1.90
CA ARG A 27 4.95 6.95 -3.35
C ARG A 27 6.02 7.68 -4.17
N THR A 28 6.53 8.81 -3.69
CA THR A 28 7.62 9.52 -4.39
C THR A 28 8.97 8.80 -4.27
N THR A 29 9.20 8.11 -3.16
CA THR A 29 10.47 7.48 -2.81
C THR A 29 10.49 5.98 -3.09
N HIS A 30 9.32 5.36 -3.28
CA HIS A 30 9.16 3.93 -3.47
C HIS A 30 8.34 3.60 -4.72
N SER A 31 8.80 2.59 -5.45
CA SER A 31 7.99 1.81 -6.37
C SER A 31 7.13 0.83 -5.58
N ILE A 32 5.83 0.85 -5.83
CA ILE A 32 4.85 0.04 -5.13
C ILE A 32 4.17 -0.88 -6.13
N THR A 33 4.32 -2.19 -5.92
CA THR A 33 3.63 -3.23 -6.69
C THR A 33 2.67 -3.97 -5.77
N PHE A 34 1.52 -4.36 -6.29
CA PHE A 34 0.54 -5.12 -5.53
C PHE A 34 -0.10 -6.20 -6.39
N GLN A 35 -0.57 -7.24 -5.74
CA GLN A 35 -1.31 -8.34 -6.32
C GLN A 35 -2.43 -8.73 -5.35
N PHE A 36 -3.68 -8.65 -5.82
CA PHE A 36 -4.83 -9.17 -5.10
C PHE A 36 -5.05 -10.64 -5.45
N ASN A 37 -5.22 -11.48 -4.44
CA ASN A 37 -5.53 -12.90 -4.59
C ASN A 37 -6.51 -13.32 -3.49
N ASP A 38 -7.33 -14.33 -3.78
CA ASP A 38 -8.46 -14.71 -2.93
C ASP A 38 -8.02 -15.39 -1.62
N LEU A 39 -6.79 -15.94 -1.59
CA LEU A 39 -6.20 -16.57 -0.41
C LEU A 39 -5.17 -15.66 0.30
N GLU A 40 -4.28 -15.02 -0.47
CA GLU A 40 -3.22 -14.17 0.07
C GLU A 40 -2.90 -13.03 -0.90
N SER A 41 -3.29 -11.82 -0.54
CA SER A 41 -2.95 -10.61 -1.27
C SER A 41 -1.60 -10.06 -0.79
N VAL A 42 -0.91 -9.36 -1.67
CA VAL A 42 0.47 -8.90 -1.44
C VAL A 42 0.62 -7.46 -1.89
N VAL A 43 1.36 -6.67 -1.13
CA VAL A 43 1.95 -5.41 -1.56
C VAL A 43 3.46 -5.42 -1.31
N GLU A 44 4.22 -4.94 -2.27
CA GLU A 44 5.67 -4.85 -2.23
C GLU A 44 6.11 -3.41 -2.47
N PHE A 45 7.03 -2.96 -1.62
CA PHE A 45 7.65 -1.65 -1.62
C PHE A 45 9.13 -1.80 -1.94
N LYS A 46 9.60 -1.12 -2.98
CA LYS A 46 11.00 -1.04 -3.35
C LYS A 46 11.40 0.42 -3.44
N ARG A 47 12.46 0.85 -2.74
CA ARG A 47 12.95 2.22 -2.88
C ARG A 47 13.45 2.46 -4.31
N ASN A 48 13.22 3.67 -4.80
CA ASN A 48 13.63 4.07 -6.15
C ASN A 48 15.14 4.29 -6.26
N ASP A 49 15.82 4.57 -5.14
CA ASP A 49 17.27 4.75 -5.04
C ASP A 49 18.04 3.44 -4.85
N GLU A 50 17.37 2.29 -4.99
CA GLU A 50 17.92 0.93 -4.80
C GLU A 50 18.43 0.61 -3.38
N GLU A 51 18.33 1.56 -2.45
CA GLU A 51 18.64 1.34 -1.05
C GLU A 51 17.60 0.40 -0.38
N PRO A 52 17.97 -0.27 0.71
CA PRO A 52 17.03 -1.03 1.52
C PRO A 52 15.93 -0.11 2.08
N VAL A 53 14.69 -0.60 2.09
CA VAL A 53 13.57 0.05 2.80
C VAL A 53 13.94 0.20 4.28
N ARG A 54 13.83 1.42 4.82
CA ARG A 54 14.24 1.71 6.19
C ARG A 54 13.11 1.36 7.16
N ALA A 55 13.47 1.17 8.43
CA ALA A 55 12.48 0.89 9.47
C ALA A 55 11.47 2.04 9.64
N GLU A 56 11.91 3.30 9.40
CA GLU A 56 11.00 4.45 9.45
C GLU A 56 9.90 4.37 8.38
N ASP A 57 10.23 3.90 7.17
CA ASP A 57 9.26 3.75 6.08
C ASP A 57 8.15 2.75 6.46
N ALA A 58 8.53 1.65 7.12
CA ALA A 58 7.61 0.65 7.65
C ALA A 58 6.74 1.19 8.80
N PHE A 59 7.31 2.03 9.68
CA PHE A 59 6.56 2.69 10.75
C PHE A 59 5.48 3.63 10.18
N TRP A 60 5.84 4.47 9.19
CA TRP A 60 4.88 5.36 8.56
C TRP A 60 3.78 4.59 7.83
N LEU A 61 4.11 3.51 7.12
CA LEU A 61 3.11 2.62 6.51
C LEU A 61 2.11 2.07 7.54
N GLY A 62 2.61 1.57 8.67
CA GLY A 62 1.76 1.06 9.76
C GLY A 62 0.90 2.16 10.40
N PHE A 63 1.44 3.37 10.56
CA PHE A 63 0.72 4.52 11.12
C PHE A 63 -0.42 4.97 10.21
N VAL A 64 -0.17 5.04 8.89
CA VAL A 64 -1.22 5.42 7.94
C VAL A 64 -2.29 4.32 7.87
N ALA A 65 -1.92 3.05 7.75
CA ALA A 65 -2.88 1.94 7.72
C ALA A 65 -3.79 1.91 8.98
N LYS A 66 -3.23 2.19 10.16
CA LYS A 66 -4.01 2.29 11.41
C LYS A 66 -4.99 3.46 11.42
N SER A 67 -4.65 4.57 10.77
CA SER A 67 -5.50 5.77 10.71
C SER A 67 -6.79 5.56 9.89
N PHE A 68 -6.85 4.48 9.10
CA PHE A 68 -8.02 4.10 8.29
C PHE A 68 -8.86 2.95 8.86
N VAL A 69 -8.53 2.46 10.06
CA VAL A 69 -9.37 1.45 10.75
C VAL A 69 -10.75 2.07 11.04
N GLY A 70 -11.78 1.57 10.33
CA GLY A 70 -13.17 2.04 10.44
C GLY A 70 -13.66 2.89 9.26
N GLN A 71 -12.83 3.20 8.27
CA GLN A 71 -13.25 3.87 7.04
C GLN A 71 -13.67 2.86 5.95
N LYS A 72 -14.49 3.29 4.99
CA LYS A 72 -14.85 2.46 3.83
C LYS A 72 -13.64 2.32 2.91
N ILE A 73 -13.07 1.12 2.88
CA ILE A 73 -11.96 0.75 1.99
C ILE A 73 -12.50 0.54 0.57
N ARG A 74 -11.79 1.05 -0.45
CA ARG A 74 -12.09 0.80 -1.87
C ARG A 74 -11.93 -0.69 -2.17
N LYS A 75 -12.90 -1.27 -2.89
CA LYS A 75 -12.83 -2.68 -3.30
C LYS A 75 -11.81 -2.87 -4.43
N LYS A 76 -11.25 -4.09 -4.55
CA LYS A 76 -10.31 -4.53 -5.60
C LYS A 76 -10.63 -4.02 -7.01
N GLU A 77 -11.91 -3.99 -7.38
CA GLU A 77 -12.40 -3.53 -8.68
C GLU A 77 -11.93 -2.11 -9.03
N ALA A 78 -11.83 -1.21 -8.03
CA ALA A 78 -11.36 0.17 -8.23
C ALA A 78 -9.87 0.26 -8.59
N TYR A 79 -9.07 -0.70 -8.13
CA TYR A 79 -7.62 -0.73 -8.34
C TYR A 79 -7.22 -1.37 -9.67
N VAL A 80 -7.97 -2.38 -10.13
CA VAL A 80 -7.70 -3.06 -11.40
C VAL A 80 -7.94 -2.11 -12.59
N LEU A 81 -8.93 -1.21 -12.50
CA LEU A 81 -9.25 -0.21 -13.52
C LEU A 81 -8.16 0.85 -13.75
N GLN A 82 -7.29 1.11 -12.77
CA GLN A 82 -6.19 2.08 -12.90
C GLN A 82 -5.01 1.57 -13.73
N ARG A 83 -4.87 0.25 -13.95
CA ARG A 83 -3.80 -0.34 -14.79
C ARG A 83 -4.15 -0.50 -16.26
N SER A 84 -5.41 -0.22 -16.65
CA SER A 84 -5.90 -0.39 -18.03
C SER A 84 -5.95 0.91 -18.83
N ARG A 85 -5.36 1.99 -18.32
CA ARG A 85 -5.23 3.29 -18.99
C ARG A 85 -3.77 3.71 -19.10
#